data_AF-A0A673A705-F1
#
_entry.id   AF-A0A673A705-F1
#
_cell.length_a   1.000
_cell.length_b   1.000
_cell.length_c   1.000
_cell.angle_alpha   90.00
_cell.angle_beta   90.00
_cell.angle_gamma   90.00
#
_symmetry.space_group_name_H-M   'P 1'
#
loop_
_entity.id
_entity.type
_entity.pdbx_description
1 polymer ?
#
loop_
_entity_poly.entity_id
_entity_poly.type
_entity_poly.pdbx_seq_one_letter_code
_entity_poly.pdbx_strand_id
1 'polypeptide(L)'
;MSFKDSRSQEVLNVPHSNSDSDTVTIGNLTILNQKFGESVYEPGSVFVLTKFDGVLGLAYPSLGQIPGNPFFDNLMVQKKVDEAVFSFYLNNTEGELLIGGIDETLYSGPIHWVPVTVKGYWQLKMDRVDVQGMNSFCSNSCQAIVDTGSSLIGGPTHAILTLQQLIGATPTNIGEVNYFKLSSLPQVTFVLGGAEFTLTSAHYVRRVTVFLFLTLYIQCNSGPLWILGDVFLREYYSVFDREHDRVGFATAVHPSEQ
;
A
#
# COMPACT_ATOMS: atom_id res chain seq x y z
N MET A 1 -13.49 -0.01 -2.94
CA MET A 1 -13.04 -0.07 -1.53
C MET A 1 -11.96 1.00 -1.37
N SER A 2 -12.12 1.99 -0.49
CA SER A 2 -11.14 3.07 -0.31
C SER A 2 -10.25 2.71 0.86
N PHE A 3 -8.99 2.36 0.59
CA PHE A 3 -7.99 2.15 1.63
C PHE A 3 -7.15 3.43 1.77
N LYS A 4 -6.77 3.78 3.02
CA LYS A 4 -6.35 5.14 3.39
C LYS A 4 -4.90 5.30 3.86
N ASP A 5 -4.29 6.37 3.36
CA ASP A 5 -3.02 7.03 3.71
C ASP A 5 -2.55 6.82 5.16
N SER A 6 -1.29 6.40 5.32
CA SER A 6 -0.57 6.10 6.57
C SER A 6 -0.66 7.19 7.64
N ARG A 7 -1.07 8.41 7.29
CA ARG A 7 -1.46 9.48 8.23
C ARG A 7 -2.54 9.09 9.24
N SER A 8 -3.36 8.05 9.00
CA SER A 8 -4.35 7.58 10.00
C SER A 8 -3.72 6.86 11.18
N GLN A 9 -2.60 6.16 10.98
CA GLN A 9 -2.03 5.33 12.04
C GLN A 9 -1.43 6.19 13.16
N GLU A 10 -0.92 7.39 12.83
CA GLU A 10 -0.50 8.36 13.86
C GLU A 10 -1.69 8.97 14.63
N VAL A 11 -2.92 8.94 14.08
CA VAL A 11 -4.12 9.55 14.71
C VAL A 11 -4.92 8.55 15.55
N LEU A 12 -4.68 7.23 15.41
CA LEU A 12 -5.31 6.23 16.29
C LEU A 12 -4.61 6.08 17.65
N ASN A 13 -3.67 6.96 17.99
CA ASN A 13 -3.30 7.21 19.38
C ASN A 13 -4.39 8.05 20.06
N VAL A 14 -5.59 7.49 20.18
CA VAL A 14 -6.64 8.06 21.02
C VAL A 14 -6.36 7.57 22.44
N PRO A 15 -6.02 8.44 23.41
CA PRO A 15 -5.70 8.03 24.79
C PRO A 15 -6.90 7.43 25.57
N HIS A 16 -8.02 7.18 24.87
CA HIS A 16 -9.32 6.82 25.41
C HIS A 16 -10.08 5.81 24.51
N SER A 17 -9.40 4.98 23.70
CA SER A 17 -10.08 3.88 23.02
C SER A 17 -10.40 2.77 24.03
N ASN A 18 -11.69 2.47 24.21
CA ASN A 18 -12.08 1.19 24.80
C ASN A 18 -11.72 0.07 23.82
N SER A 19 -11.39 -1.11 24.33
CA SER A 19 -11.24 -2.31 23.50
C SER A 19 -12.32 -3.31 23.90
N ASP A 20 -13.05 -3.81 22.92
CA ASP A 20 -14.03 -4.89 23.12
C ASP A 20 -13.64 -6.10 22.27
N SER A 21 -14.38 -7.19 22.44
CA SER A 21 -14.19 -8.46 21.77
C SER A 21 -15.53 -9.02 21.30
N ASP A 22 -15.65 -9.25 20.00
CA ASP A 22 -16.86 -9.86 19.42
C ASP A 22 -16.53 -10.83 18.28
N THR A 23 -17.54 -11.47 17.73
CA THR A 23 -17.48 -12.25 16.52
C THR A 23 -17.43 -11.33 15.30
N VAL A 24 -16.39 -11.48 14.47
CA VAL A 24 -16.24 -10.68 13.24
C VAL A 24 -16.37 -11.60 12.04
N THR A 25 -17.18 -11.18 11.06
CA THR A 25 -17.35 -11.87 9.78
C THR A 25 -16.94 -10.97 8.63
N ILE A 26 -16.07 -11.46 7.75
CA ILE A 26 -15.68 -10.80 6.50
C ILE A 26 -15.84 -11.80 5.36
N GLY A 27 -16.70 -11.49 4.38
CA GLY A 27 -17.08 -12.44 3.35
C GLY A 27 -17.72 -13.69 3.98
N ASN A 28 -17.15 -14.86 3.71
CA ASN A 28 -17.55 -16.15 4.29
C ASN A 28 -16.71 -16.56 5.51
N LEU A 29 -15.77 -15.71 5.97
CA LEU A 29 -14.86 -16.02 7.07
C LEU A 29 -15.36 -15.40 8.37
N THR A 30 -15.64 -16.26 9.36
CA THR A 30 -16.03 -15.83 10.70
C THR A 30 -14.99 -16.24 11.72
N ILE A 31 -14.51 -15.26 12.51
CA ILE A 31 -13.64 -15.46 13.66
C ILE A 31 -14.36 -15.09 14.96
N LEU A 32 -14.12 -15.88 16.00
CA LEU A 32 -14.66 -15.61 17.33
C LEU A 32 -13.66 -14.80 18.15
N ASN A 33 -14.18 -14.01 19.09
CA ASN A 33 -13.38 -13.26 20.07
C ASN A 33 -12.30 -12.36 19.43
N GLN A 34 -12.64 -11.71 18.31
CA GLN A 34 -11.77 -10.72 17.70
C GLN A 34 -11.82 -9.45 18.55
N LYS A 35 -10.66 -9.04 19.06
CA LYS A 35 -10.52 -7.77 19.73
C LYS A 35 -10.43 -6.62 18.73
N PHE A 36 -11.12 -5.53 18.99
CA PHE A 36 -11.05 -4.31 18.18
C PHE A 36 -11.16 -3.07 19.06
N GLY A 37 -10.73 -1.93 18.51
CA GLY A 37 -10.80 -0.65 19.19
C GLY A 37 -12.14 0.01 18.93
N GLU A 38 -12.77 0.52 19.97
CA GLU A 38 -13.96 1.34 19.87
C GLU A 38 -13.56 2.81 19.82
N SER A 39 -13.77 3.41 18.66
CA SER A 39 -13.51 4.83 18.45
C SER A 39 -14.66 5.65 19.03
N VAL A 40 -14.36 6.41 20.10
CA VAL A 40 -15.33 7.34 20.74
C VAL A 40 -15.08 8.79 20.35
N TYR A 41 -13.93 9.06 19.75
CA TYR A 41 -13.52 10.38 19.31
C TYR A 41 -12.48 10.27 18.20
N GLU A 42 -12.79 10.89 17.05
CA GLU A 42 -11.97 10.84 15.84
C GLU A 42 -11.53 12.25 15.46
N PRO A 43 -10.36 12.71 15.95
CA PRO A 43 -9.88 14.02 15.59
C PRO A 43 -9.41 14.08 14.13
N GLY A 44 -9.63 15.24 13.51
CA GLY A 44 -9.11 15.57 12.18
C GLY A 44 -10.14 15.45 11.06
N SER A 45 -9.85 16.12 9.95
CA SER A 45 -10.75 16.16 8.79
C SER A 45 -10.87 14.82 8.07
N VAL A 46 -10.01 13.84 8.38
CA VAL A 46 -9.96 12.65 7.57
C VAL A 46 -11.18 11.77 7.74
N PHE A 47 -11.59 11.47 8.98
CA PHE A 47 -12.79 10.67 9.24
C PHE A 47 -14.09 11.39 8.83
N VAL A 48 -14.05 12.72 8.70
CA VAL A 48 -15.15 13.52 8.16
C VAL A 48 -15.25 13.43 6.63
N LEU A 49 -14.11 13.29 5.94
CA LEU A 49 -14.03 13.34 4.47
C LEU A 49 -13.99 11.95 3.83
N THR A 50 -13.72 10.90 4.60
CA THR A 50 -13.65 9.52 4.10
C THR A 50 -15.01 8.84 4.07
N LYS A 51 -15.17 7.86 3.20
CA LYS A 51 -16.40 7.07 3.06
C LYS A 51 -16.36 5.70 3.78
N PHE A 52 -15.28 5.39 4.49
CA PHE A 52 -15.17 4.13 5.23
C PHE A 52 -15.61 4.33 6.69
N ASP A 53 -16.10 3.26 7.30
CA ASP A 53 -16.57 3.27 8.70
C ASP A 53 -15.47 2.86 9.70
N GLY A 54 -14.42 2.15 9.25
CA GLY A 54 -13.32 1.73 10.10
C GLY A 54 -12.10 1.21 9.34
N VAL A 55 -11.12 0.70 10.09
CA VAL A 55 -9.86 0.19 9.57
C VAL A 55 -9.64 -1.25 10.01
N LEU A 56 -9.40 -2.15 9.06
CA LEU A 56 -8.97 -3.52 9.31
C LEU A 56 -7.45 -3.63 9.11
N GLY A 57 -6.70 -3.79 10.20
CA GLY A 57 -5.25 -3.98 10.13
C GLY A 57 -4.86 -5.39 9.68
N LEU A 58 -4.03 -5.46 8.63
CA LEU A 58 -3.49 -6.72 8.07
C LEU A 58 -1.95 -6.81 8.16
N ALA A 59 -1.32 -5.94 8.95
CA ALA A 59 0.11 -5.97 9.23
C ALA A 59 0.45 -7.00 10.33
N TYR A 60 1.73 -7.12 10.70
CA TYR A 60 2.17 -8.09 11.71
C TYR A 60 1.69 -7.70 13.13
N PRO A 61 1.55 -8.68 14.05
CA PRO A 61 1.11 -8.43 15.42
C PRO A 61 1.93 -7.41 16.21
N SER A 62 3.21 -7.22 15.86
CA SER A 62 4.08 -6.29 16.59
C SER A 62 3.65 -4.81 16.49
N LEU A 63 2.81 -4.47 15.51
CA LEU A 63 2.21 -3.13 15.39
C LEU A 63 0.88 -2.99 16.15
N GLY A 64 0.32 -4.10 16.63
CA GLY A 64 -0.95 -4.11 17.35
C GLY A 64 -0.83 -3.37 18.68
N GLN A 65 -1.70 -2.37 18.88
CA GLN A 65 -1.78 -1.62 20.14
C GLN A 65 -2.75 -2.27 21.15
N ILE A 66 -3.71 -3.06 20.65
CA ILE A 66 -4.68 -3.78 21.48
C ILE A 66 -4.10 -5.17 21.80
N PRO A 67 -3.98 -5.56 23.08
CA PRO A 67 -3.44 -6.86 23.45
C PRO A 67 -4.27 -8.02 22.87
N GLY A 68 -3.70 -8.76 21.92
CA GLY A 68 -4.34 -9.89 21.26
C GLY A 68 -3.83 -10.10 19.84
N ASN A 69 -4.44 -11.04 19.13
CA ASN A 69 -4.12 -11.31 17.73
C ASN A 69 -4.86 -10.33 16.80
N PRO A 70 -4.19 -9.80 15.76
CA PRO A 70 -4.86 -9.18 14.62
C PRO A 70 -5.84 -10.14 13.93
N PHE A 71 -6.71 -9.59 13.09
CA PHE A 71 -7.75 -10.33 12.38
C PHE A 71 -7.19 -11.55 11.62
N PHE A 72 -6.16 -11.34 10.79
CA PHE A 72 -5.59 -12.42 9.98
C PHE A 72 -4.87 -13.47 10.84
N ASP A 73 -4.22 -13.07 11.93
CA ASP A 73 -3.63 -13.99 12.89
C ASP A 73 -4.69 -14.87 13.56
N ASN A 74 -5.86 -14.31 13.90
CA ASN A 74 -6.98 -15.09 14.42
C ASN A 74 -7.54 -16.07 13.38
N LEU A 75 -7.60 -15.70 12.10
CA LEU A 75 -7.97 -16.65 11.04
C LEU A 75 -7.01 -17.84 10.99
N MET A 76 -5.70 -17.59 11.06
CA MET A 76 -4.69 -18.66 11.06
C MET A 76 -4.79 -19.54 12.31
N VAL A 77 -4.86 -18.94 13.50
CA VAL A 77 -4.95 -19.68 14.78
C VAL A 77 -6.23 -20.50 14.87
N GLN A 78 -7.35 -19.98 14.39
CA GLN A 78 -8.64 -20.67 14.37
C GLN A 78 -8.82 -21.58 13.15
N LYS A 79 -7.78 -21.73 12.31
CA LYS A 79 -7.76 -22.59 11.10
C LYS A 79 -8.95 -22.30 10.17
N LYS A 80 -9.18 -21.01 9.91
CA LYS A 80 -10.26 -20.51 9.05
C LYS A 80 -9.82 -20.26 7.61
N VAL A 81 -8.52 -20.34 7.34
CA VAL A 81 -7.94 -20.19 6.00
C VAL A 81 -7.13 -21.44 5.68
N ASP A 82 -7.18 -21.86 4.41
CA ASP A 82 -6.43 -23.02 3.93
C ASP A 82 -4.94 -22.67 3.76
N GLU A 83 -4.66 -21.49 3.21
CA GLU A 83 -3.32 -20.93 3.09
C GLU A 83 -3.17 -19.69 3.98
N ALA A 84 -2.00 -19.51 4.60
CA ALA A 84 -1.68 -18.32 5.38
C ALA A 84 -1.26 -17.14 4.49
N VAL A 85 -2.03 -16.90 3.43
CA VAL A 85 -1.82 -15.82 2.47
C VAL A 85 -3.08 -14.98 2.31
N PHE A 86 -2.91 -13.73 1.90
CA PHE A 86 -4.00 -12.92 1.34
C PHE A 86 -3.45 -12.09 0.18
N SER A 87 -4.31 -11.75 -0.77
CA SER A 87 -3.91 -11.08 -2.00
C SER A 87 -4.85 -9.95 -2.35
N PHE A 88 -4.28 -8.92 -2.97
CA PHE A 88 -4.99 -7.74 -3.43
C PHE A 88 -4.89 -7.60 -4.94
N TYR A 89 -6.06 -7.42 -5.55
CA TYR A 89 -6.20 -6.87 -6.89
C TYR A 89 -6.88 -5.50 -6.76
N LEU A 90 -6.29 -4.46 -7.33
CA LEU A 90 -6.87 -3.12 -7.34
C LEU A 90 -6.97 -2.63 -8.78
N ASN A 91 -8.09 -2.01 -9.14
CA ASN A 91 -8.21 -1.26 -10.38
C ASN A 91 -8.80 0.14 -10.10
N ASN A 92 -9.14 0.90 -11.14
CA ASN A 92 -9.65 2.26 -10.97
C ASN A 92 -11.08 2.35 -10.37
N THR A 93 -11.88 1.29 -10.47
CA THR A 93 -13.31 1.27 -10.11
C THR A 93 -13.67 0.22 -9.05
N GLU A 94 -12.90 -0.86 -8.99
CA GLU A 94 -13.12 -2.08 -8.23
C GLU A 94 -11.81 -2.52 -7.57
N GLY A 95 -11.92 -3.42 -6.62
CA GLY A 95 -10.78 -4.07 -5.99
C GLY A 95 -11.26 -5.28 -5.23
N GLU A 96 -10.38 -6.26 -5.10
CA GLU A 96 -10.65 -7.53 -4.44
C GLU A 96 -9.57 -7.80 -3.39
N LEU A 97 -10.03 -8.23 -2.21
CA LEU A 97 -9.22 -8.86 -1.20
C LEU A 97 -9.61 -10.34 -1.16
N LEU A 98 -8.72 -11.21 -1.60
CA LEU A 98 -8.86 -12.64 -1.43
C LEU A 98 -8.06 -13.07 -0.19
N ILE A 99 -8.72 -13.74 0.74
CA ILE A 99 -8.12 -14.22 1.99
C ILE A 99 -8.02 -15.74 1.91
N GLY A 100 -6.82 -16.27 2.13
CA GLY A 100 -6.56 -17.70 2.12
C GLY A 100 -6.21 -18.29 0.75
N GLY A 101 -5.87 -17.46 -0.24
CA GLY A 101 -5.49 -17.95 -1.56
C GLY A 101 -4.96 -16.86 -2.49
N ILE A 102 -4.75 -17.26 -3.74
CA ILE A 102 -4.23 -16.45 -4.84
C ILE A 102 -5.14 -16.70 -6.06
N ASP A 103 -5.62 -15.65 -6.72
CA ASP A 103 -6.42 -15.77 -7.94
C ASP A 103 -5.53 -15.58 -9.18
N GLU A 104 -5.21 -16.69 -9.83
CA GLU A 104 -4.37 -16.72 -11.04
C GLU A 104 -5.01 -16.06 -12.27
N THR A 105 -6.30 -15.71 -12.22
CA THR A 105 -6.99 -15.03 -13.33
C THR A 105 -6.79 -13.52 -13.32
N LEU A 106 -6.34 -12.94 -12.20
CA LEU A 106 -6.19 -11.49 -11.99
C LEU A 106 -4.78 -10.97 -12.25
N TYR A 107 -3.83 -11.83 -12.64
CA TYR A 107 -2.47 -11.45 -12.98
C TYR A 107 -1.89 -12.25 -14.14
N SER A 108 -0.75 -11.78 -14.65
CA SER A 108 -0.01 -12.43 -15.72
C SER A 108 1.48 -12.51 -15.38
N GLY A 109 2.14 -13.53 -15.93
CA GLY A 109 3.55 -13.81 -15.63
C GLY A 109 3.77 -14.44 -14.25
N PRO A 110 5.02 -14.71 -13.88
CA PRO A 110 5.35 -15.30 -12.58
C PRO A 110 5.23 -14.28 -11.45
N ILE A 111 4.88 -14.75 -10.26
CA ILE A 111 4.97 -13.94 -9.03
C ILE A 111 6.44 -13.79 -8.62
N HIS A 112 6.90 -12.56 -8.51
CA HIS A 112 8.21 -12.20 -7.98
C HIS A 112 8.12 -12.00 -6.47
N TRP A 113 8.74 -12.91 -5.72
CA TRP A 113 8.72 -12.92 -4.26
C TRP A 113 9.88 -12.14 -3.65
N VAL A 114 9.57 -11.29 -2.69
CA VAL A 114 10.52 -10.45 -1.95
C VAL A 114 10.36 -10.71 -0.45
N PRO A 115 11.43 -11.11 0.26
CA PRO A 115 11.34 -11.42 1.69
C PRO A 115 11.09 -10.16 2.53
N VAL A 116 10.30 -10.32 3.59
CA VAL A 116 10.08 -9.28 4.61
C VAL A 116 11.34 -9.10 5.44
N THR A 117 11.77 -7.85 5.61
CA THR A 117 13.01 -7.50 6.35
C THR A 117 12.75 -7.27 7.83
N VAL A 118 11.59 -6.71 8.19
CA VAL A 118 11.17 -6.45 9.57
C VAL A 118 9.69 -6.79 9.69
N LYS A 119 9.36 -7.70 10.62
CA LYS A 119 7.99 -8.17 10.88
C LYS A 119 7.17 -7.16 11.68
N GLY A 120 6.89 -6.01 11.08
CA GLY A 120 6.00 -4.98 11.59
C GLY A 120 5.03 -4.56 10.48
N TYR A 121 5.43 -3.60 9.67
CA TYR A 121 4.81 -3.40 8.36
C TYR A 121 5.18 -4.55 7.42
N TRP A 122 4.54 -4.61 6.25
CA TRP A 122 5.01 -5.41 5.12
C TRP A 122 6.24 -4.74 4.49
N GLN A 123 7.34 -4.74 5.25
CA GLN A 123 8.57 -4.03 4.94
C GLN A 123 9.49 -4.90 4.08
N LEU A 124 9.94 -4.35 2.97
CA LEU A 124 10.79 -4.97 1.98
C LEU A 124 12.07 -4.17 1.77
N LYS A 125 13.13 -4.87 1.32
CA LYS A 125 14.30 -4.21 0.75
C LYS A 125 14.00 -3.77 -0.68
N MET A 126 14.20 -2.49 -0.97
CA MET A 126 14.16 -1.93 -2.32
C MET A 126 15.58 -1.67 -2.80
N ASP A 127 15.96 -2.30 -3.89
CA ASP A 127 17.34 -2.33 -4.38
C ASP A 127 17.76 -0.99 -4.97
N ARG A 128 16.87 -0.36 -5.76
CA ARG A 128 17.05 0.98 -6.32
C ARG A 128 15.72 1.53 -6.87
N VAL A 129 15.70 2.83 -7.15
CA VAL A 129 14.65 3.46 -7.96
C VAL A 129 15.32 4.16 -9.14
N ASP A 130 14.91 3.75 -10.35
CA ASP A 130 15.44 4.26 -11.60
C ASP A 130 14.47 5.27 -12.22
N VAL A 131 14.98 6.42 -12.63
CA VAL A 131 14.25 7.42 -13.40
C VAL A 131 14.99 7.61 -14.71
N GLN A 132 14.26 7.54 -15.84
CA GLN A 132 14.89 7.58 -17.18
C GLN A 132 15.97 6.50 -17.39
N GLY A 133 15.82 5.33 -16.75
CA GLY A 133 16.79 4.23 -16.83
C GLY A 133 18.08 4.45 -16.04
N MET A 134 18.17 5.52 -15.23
CA MET A 134 19.31 5.79 -14.37
C MET A 134 18.94 5.58 -12.90
N ASN A 135 19.79 4.86 -12.16
CA ASN A 135 19.69 4.74 -10.71
C ASN A 135 19.77 6.12 -10.08
N SER A 136 18.60 6.60 -9.62
CA SER A 136 18.41 7.95 -9.12
C SER A 136 18.23 7.96 -7.60
N PHE A 137 17.74 6.86 -7.01
CA PHE A 137 17.55 6.72 -5.58
C PHE A 137 17.90 5.32 -5.08
N CYS A 138 18.15 5.23 -3.77
CA CYS A 138 18.46 3.98 -3.09
C CYS A 138 19.68 3.26 -3.66
N SER A 139 20.76 4.00 -3.99
CA SER A 139 21.98 3.43 -4.59
C SER A 139 22.66 2.35 -3.73
N ASN A 140 22.44 2.38 -2.41
CA ASN A 140 22.89 1.35 -1.46
C ASN A 140 21.72 0.51 -0.92
N SER A 141 20.64 0.37 -1.70
CA SER A 141 19.31 -0.07 -1.27
C SER A 141 18.67 0.83 -0.20
N CYS A 142 17.37 0.68 -0.03
CA CYS A 142 16.58 1.32 1.01
C CYS A 142 15.46 0.38 1.47
N GLN A 143 14.63 0.83 2.40
CA GLN A 143 13.48 0.08 2.88
C GLN A 143 12.20 0.71 2.34
N ALA A 144 11.26 -0.14 1.94
CA ALA A 144 9.93 0.26 1.51
C ALA A 144 8.89 -0.56 2.28
N ILE A 145 7.72 0.00 2.52
CA ILE A 145 6.55 -0.74 3.01
C ILE A 145 5.52 -0.83 1.90
N VAL A 146 4.87 -1.99 1.82
CA VAL A 146 3.72 -2.21 0.96
C VAL A 146 2.48 -1.90 1.77
N ASP A 147 1.78 -0.83 1.42
CA ASP A 147 0.72 -0.28 2.26
C ASP A 147 -0.54 -0.10 1.43
N THR A 148 -1.48 -1.05 1.57
CA THR A 148 -2.78 -0.96 0.92
C THR A 148 -3.59 0.23 1.43
N GLY A 149 -3.30 0.77 2.62
CA GLY A 149 -3.85 2.06 3.06
C GLY A 149 -3.34 3.21 2.19
N SER A 150 -2.05 3.24 1.92
CA SER A 150 -1.36 4.11 0.97
C SER A 150 -2.12 4.52 -0.31
N SER A 151 -2.82 5.67 -0.43
CA SER A 151 -3.35 6.05 -1.77
C SER A 151 -2.27 6.46 -2.78
N LEU A 152 -1.09 6.84 -2.31
CA LEU A 152 -0.01 7.46 -3.08
C LEU A 152 1.31 6.71 -2.83
N ILE A 153 2.31 6.95 -3.68
CA ILE A 153 3.70 6.54 -3.39
C ILE A 153 4.33 7.58 -2.46
N GLY A 154 4.84 7.13 -1.33
CA GLY A 154 5.46 7.97 -0.32
C GLY A 154 6.96 7.76 -0.22
N GLY A 155 7.67 8.73 0.33
CA GLY A 155 9.08 8.58 0.64
C GLY A 155 9.66 9.79 1.38
N PRO A 156 10.98 9.74 1.68
CA PRO A 156 11.66 10.84 2.33
C PRO A 156 11.51 12.14 1.53
N THR A 157 11.28 13.27 2.23
CA THR A 157 11.04 14.59 1.63
C THR A 157 11.98 14.92 0.48
N HIS A 158 13.29 14.77 0.69
CA HIS A 158 14.29 15.09 -0.32
C HIS A 158 14.21 14.18 -1.55
N ALA A 159 13.93 12.89 -1.35
CA ALA A 159 13.79 11.93 -2.44
C ALA A 159 12.55 12.24 -3.29
N ILE A 160 11.41 12.52 -2.66
CA ILE A 160 10.16 12.83 -3.37
C ILE A 160 10.27 14.15 -4.14
N LEU A 161 10.81 15.21 -3.54
CA LEU A 161 11.01 16.49 -4.24
C LEU A 161 11.95 16.33 -5.44
N THR A 162 13.03 15.56 -5.29
CA THR A 162 13.97 15.28 -6.39
C THR A 162 13.32 14.43 -7.47
N LEU A 163 12.52 13.43 -7.10
CA LEU A 163 11.77 12.59 -8.04
C LEU A 163 10.81 13.44 -8.86
N GLN A 164 10.06 14.35 -8.23
CA GLN A 164 9.18 15.30 -8.91
C GLN A 164 9.94 16.15 -9.94
N GLN A 165 11.14 16.63 -9.61
CA GLN A 165 11.99 17.36 -10.56
C GLN A 165 12.45 16.50 -11.74
N LEU A 166 12.94 15.28 -11.47
CA LEU A 166 13.45 14.37 -12.50
C LEU A 166 12.36 13.93 -13.49
N ILE A 167 11.12 13.81 -13.04
CA ILE A 167 9.98 13.51 -13.90
C ILE A 167 9.38 14.75 -14.58
N GLY A 168 9.92 15.95 -14.33
CA GLY A 168 9.49 17.18 -14.99
C GLY A 168 8.24 17.84 -14.39
N ALA A 169 7.91 17.52 -13.14
CA ALA A 169 6.84 18.15 -12.38
C ALA A 169 7.34 19.32 -11.52
N THR A 170 6.43 20.22 -11.17
CA THR A 170 6.70 21.29 -10.22
C THR A 170 6.74 20.71 -8.81
N PRO A 171 7.84 20.90 -8.05
CA PRO A 171 7.96 20.33 -6.72
C PRO A 171 6.99 20.95 -5.72
N THR A 172 6.08 20.15 -5.19
CA THR A 172 5.14 20.53 -4.12
C THR A 172 4.88 19.33 -3.21
N ASN A 173 4.03 19.48 -2.19
CA ASN A 173 3.68 18.37 -1.29
C ASN A 173 3.05 17.17 -2.00
N ILE A 174 2.45 17.40 -3.18
CA ILE A 174 1.78 16.38 -4.01
C ILE A 174 2.34 16.34 -5.44
N GLY A 175 3.17 17.30 -5.84
CA GLY A 175 3.69 17.44 -7.20
C GLY A 175 2.63 17.88 -8.20
N GLU A 176 2.97 18.82 -9.07
CA GLU A 176 2.05 19.35 -10.10
C GLU A 176 2.61 19.13 -11.50
N VAL A 177 1.77 18.65 -12.41
CA VAL A 177 2.16 18.34 -13.78
C VAL A 177 1.39 19.20 -14.76
N ASN A 178 2.08 19.69 -15.80
CA ASN A 178 1.43 20.32 -16.94
C ASN A 178 0.75 19.24 -17.82
N TYR A 179 -0.56 19.37 -18.02
CA TYR A 179 -1.37 18.46 -18.84
C TYR A 179 -0.79 18.19 -20.23
N PHE A 180 -0.22 19.21 -20.88
CA PHE A 180 0.33 19.07 -22.22
C PHE A 180 1.64 18.26 -22.28
N LYS A 181 2.20 17.86 -21.13
CA LYS A 181 3.45 17.08 -21.03
C LYS A 181 3.23 15.64 -20.54
N LEU A 182 2.00 15.19 -20.34
CA LEU A 182 1.71 13.85 -19.80
C LEU A 182 2.38 12.71 -20.57
N SER A 183 2.32 12.75 -21.90
CA SER A 183 2.90 11.72 -22.77
C SER A 183 4.43 11.76 -22.84
N SER A 184 5.07 12.81 -22.35
CA SER A 184 6.53 12.97 -22.35
C SER A 184 7.18 12.81 -20.98
N LEU A 185 6.39 12.57 -19.92
CA LEU A 185 6.97 12.30 -18.61
C LEU A 185 7.65 10.92 -18.62
N PRO A 186 8.81 10.79 -17.97
CA PRO A 186 9.59 9.57 -18.02
C PRO A 186 8.98 8.45 -17.16
N GLN A 187 9.38 7.22 -17.43
CA GLN A 187 9.01 6.10 -16.58
C GLN A 187 9.81 6.13 -15.26
N VAL A 188 9.18 5.61 -14.20
CA VAL A 188 9.80 5.41 -12.89
C VAL A 188 9.79 3.92 -12.60
N THR A 189 10.95 3.33 -12.33
CA THR A 189 11.08 1.89 -12.10
C THR A 189 11.56 1.63 -10.68
N PHE A 190 10.79 0.84 -9.94
CA PHE A 190 11.16 0.33 -8.63
C PHE A 190 11.78 -1.04 -8.80
N VAL A 191 12.94 -1.27 -8.18
CA VAL A 191 13.62 -2.57 -8.26
C VAL A 191 13.58 -3.24 -6.91
N LEU A 192 12.93 -4.40 -6.85
CA LEU A 192 12.71 -5.16 -5.62
C LEU A 192 13.13 -6.61 -5.85
N GLY A 193 14.09 -7.11 -5.08
CA GLY A 193 14.59 -8.48 -5.22
C GLY A 193 15.17 -8.78 -6.61
N GLY A 194 15.75 -7.77 -7.27
CA GLY A 194 16.27 -7.85 -8.63
C GLY A 194 15.23 -7.82 -9.76
N ALA A 195 13.93 -7.78 -9.45
CA ALA A 195 12.87 -7.61 -10.45
C ALA A 195 12.51 -6.13 -10.64
N GLU A 196 12.15 -5.76 -11.87
CA GLU A 196 11.84 -4.38 -12.25
C GLU A 196 10.33 -4.14 -12.34
N PHE A 197 9.86 -3.12 -11.63
CA PHE A 197 8.46 -2.71 -11.55
C PHE A 197 8.32 -1.28 -12.05
N THR A 198 8.04 -1.13 -13.35
CA THR A 198 7.98 0.13 -14.07
C THR A 198 6.59 0.74 -14.11
N LEU A 199 6.48 1.98 -13.62
CA LEU A 199 5.30 2.82 -13.73
C LEU A 199 5.47 3.84 -14.86
N THR A 200 4.45 3.92 -15.72
CA THR A 200 4.35 4.96 -16.75
C THR A 200 3.67 6.20 -16.19
N SER A 201 3.71 7.30 -16.94
CA SER A 201 3.03 8.54 -16.57
C SER A 201 1.51 8.40 -16.42
N ALA A 202 0.91 7.44 -17.14
CA ALA A 202 -0.50 7.10 -16.97
C ALA A 202 -0.82 6.50 -15.58
N HIS A 203 0.16 5.85 -14.96
CA HIS A 203 -0.02 5.17 -13.66
C HIS A 203 0.16 6.13 -12.49
N TYR A 204 1.22 6.95 -12.50
CA TYR A 204 1.60 7.81 -11.37
C TYR A 204 1.08 9.26 -11.47
N VAL A 205 0.35 9.62 -12.53
CA VAL A 205 -0.33 10.93 -12.63
C VAL A 205 -1.84 10.73 -12.52
N ARG A 206 -2.49 11.50 -11.64
CA ARG A 206 -3.96 11.49 -11.52
C ARG A 206 -4.54 12.87 -11.82
N ARG A 207 -5.70 12.86 -12.45
CA ARG A 207 -6.49 14.06 -12.72
C ARG A 207 -7.41 14.35 -11.55
N VAL A 208 -7.27 15.52 -10.96
CA VAL A 208 -8.20 16.03 -9.95
C VAL A 208 -8.75 17.36 -10.47
N THR A 209 -9.96 17.33 -11.02
CA THR A 209 -10.64 18.49 -11.64
C THR A 209 -9.90 19.04 -12.87
N VAL A 210 -9.56 20.34 -12.90
CA VAL A 210 -8.83 21.03 -13.99
C VAL A 210 -7.31 20.85 -13.86
N PHE A 211 -6.83 20.39 -12.70
CA PHE A 211 -5.41 20.21 -12.40
C PHE A 211 -5.00 18.73 -12.42
N LEU A 212 -3.75 18.47 -12.74
CA LEU A 212 -3.12 17.15 -12.61
C LEU A 212 -2.11 17.20 -11.48
N PHE A 213 -2.16 16.19 -10.63
CA PHE A 213 -1.22 16.04 -9.54
C PHE A 213 -0.50 14.70 -9.65
N LEU A 214 0.73 14.67 -9.17
CA LEU A 214 1.43 13.42 -9.00
C LEU A 214 0.83 12.68 -7.82
N THR A 215 0.87 11.36 -7.88
CA THR A 215 0.52 10.54 -6.74
C THR A 215 1.76 10.23 -5.91
N LEU A 216 2.54 11.28 -5.62
CA LEU A 216 3.75 11.24 -4.83
C LEU A 216 3.58 12.16 -3.63
N TYR A 217 3.83 11.67 -2.41
CA TYR A 217 3.70 12.51 -1.22
C TYR A 217 4.92 12.46 -0.32
N ILE A 218 5.15 13.59 0.34
CA ILE A 218 6.20 13.76 1.33
C ILE A 218 5.72 13.15 2.65
N GLN A 219 6.45 12.16 3.17
CA GLN A 219 6.24 11.67 4.52
C GLN A 219 6.99 12.57 5.52
N CYS A 220 6.26 13.21 6.43
CA CYS A 220 6.85 14.22 7.33
C CYS A 220 7.48 13.64 8.61
N ASN A 221 7.09 12.43 9.09
CA ASN A 221 7.41 12.02 10.46
C ASN A 221 7.90 10.58 10.71
N SER A 222 8.04 9.71 9.71
CA SER A 222 8.28 8.28 9.98
C SER A 222 9.43 7.68 9.15
N GLY A 223 10.65 8.04 9.53
CA GLY A 223 11.89 7.39 9.08
C GLY A 223 12.17 7.48 7.56
N PRO A 224 13.25 6.86 7.07
CA PRO A 224 13.64 6.89 5.67
C PRO A 224 12.91 5.84 4.82
N LEU A 225 11.64 5.53 5.14
CA LEU A 225 10.88 4.48 4.47
C LEU A 225 10.18 5.03 3.21
N TRP A 226 10.20 4.24 2.15
CA TRP A 226 9.31 4.43 1.01
C TRP A 226 7.98 3.73 1.28
N ILE A 227 6.91 4.23 0.68
CA ILE A 227 5.57 3.66 0.78
C ILE A 227 5.09 3.33 -0.63
N LEU A 228 4.86 2.04 -0.90
CA LEU A 228 4.28 1.53 -2.13
C LEU A 228 2.78 1.34 -1.90
N GLY A 229 2.01 2.38 -2.28
CA GLY A 229 0.56 2.42 -2.14
C GLY A 229 -0.20 1.99 -3.41
N ASP A 230 -1.50 2.33 -3.47
CA ASP A 230 -2.46 2.09 -4.55
C ASP A 230 -1.90 2.30 -5.95
N VAL A 231 -1.07 3.33 -6.14
CA VAL A 231 -0.45 3.65 -7.44
C VAL A 231 0.40 2.51 -7.96
N PHE A 232 1.14 1.86 -7.06
CA PHE A 232 1.92 0.67 -7.35
C PHE A 232 1.01 -0.57 -7.37
N LEU A 233 0.13 -0.70 -6.37
CA LEU A 233 -0.70 -1.88 -6.15
C LEU A 233 -1.82 -2.08 -7.18
N ARG A 234 -2.18 -1.05 -7.96
CA ARG A 234 -3.09 -1.20 -9.10
C ARG A 234 -2.42 -1.92 -10.26
N GLU A 235 -1.18 -1.57 -10.56
CA GLU A 235 -0.43 -2.16 -11.68
C GLU A 235 0.07 -3.57 -11.35
N TYR A 236 0.28 -3.85 -10.07
CA TYR A 236 0.84 -5.11 -9.61
C TYR A 236 -0.09 -5.81 -8.62
N TYR A 237 -0.63 -6.95 -9.06
CA TYR A 237 -1.29 -7.91 -8.18
C TYR A 237 -0.32 -8.31 -7.09
N SER A 238 -0.78 -8.20 -5.84
CA SER A 238 0.10 -8.27 -4.67
C SER A 238 -0.36 -9.35 -3.72
N VAL A 239 0.54 -10.27 -3.37
CA VAL A 239 0.29 -11.39 -2.46
C VAL A 239 1.12 -11.23 -1.20
N PHE A 240 0.48 -11.38 -0.04
CA PHE A 240 1.08 -11.23 1.27
C PHE A 240 1.10 -12.60 1.96
N ASP A 241 2.28 -13.19 2.08
CA ASP A 241 2.48 -14.56 2.54
C ASP A 241 3.05 -14.54 3.97
N ARG A 242 2.19 -14.90 4.95
CA ARG A 242 2.54 -14.96 6.37
C ARG A 242 3.27 -16.24 6.75
N GLU A 243 3.16 -17.30 5.95
CA GLU A 243 3.86 -18.57 6.21
C GLU A 243 5.35 -18.45 5.92
N HIS A 244 5.70 -17.75 4.83
CA HIS A 244 7.08 -17.60 4.37
C HIS A 244 7.65 -16.19 4.59
N ASP A 245 6.90 -15.30 5.26
CA ASP A 245 7.27 -13.91 5.54
C ASP A 245 7.78 -13.17 4.28
N ARG A 246 6.94 -13.09 3.24
CA ARG A 246 7.31 -12.49 1.95
C ARG A 246 6.11 -11.82 1.27
N VAL A 247 6.41 -10.92 0.34
CA VAL A 247 5.40 -10.30 -0.53
C VAL A 247 5.71 -10.65 -1.98
N GLY A 248 4.69 -11.06 -2.72
CA GLY A 248 4.75 -11.43 -4.11
C GLY A 248 4.11 -10.37 -5.00
N PHE A 249 4.71 -10.10 -6.16
CA PHE A 249 4.17 -9.17 -7.14
C PHE A 249 4.12 -9.80 -8.54
N ALA A 250 3.02 -9.57 -9.27
CA ALA A 250 2.88 -9.92 -10.67
C ALA A 250 2.09 -8.83 -11.40
N THR A 251 2.22 -8.71 -12.71
CA THR A 251 1.47 -7.70 -13.49
C THR A 251 -0.02 -7.99 -13.43
N ALA A 252 -0.81 -7.06 -12.91
CA ALA A 252 -2.26 -7.19 -12.83
C ALA A 252 -2.88 -7.26 -14.23
N VAL A 253 -3.89 -8.12 -14.41
CA VAL A 253 -4.68 -8.18 -15.64
C VAL A 253 -5.88 -7.27 -15.46
N HIS A 254 -5.86 -6.14 -16.16
CA HIS A 254 -7.02 -5.27 -16.23
C HIS A 254 -7.88 -5.64 -17.44
N PRO A 255 -9.20 -5.79 -17.29
CA PRO A 255 -10.10 -5.84 -18.43
C PRO A 255 -9.85 -4.61 -19.30
N SER A 256 -9.73 -4.79 -20.61
CA SER A 256 -9.63 -3.66 -21.54
C SER A 256 -10.81 -2.72 -21.28
N GLU A 257 -10.54 -1.48 -20.88
CA GLU A 257 -11.55 -0.43 -20.78
C GLU A 257 -12.29 -0.37 -22.13
N GLN A 258 -13.59 -0.69 -22.13
CA GLN A 258 -14.47 -0.50 -23.29
C GLN A 258 -14.80 0.97 -23.48
#